data_AF-A0A967IGV0-F1
#
_entry.id   AF-A0A967IGV0-F1
#
_cell.length_a   1.000
_cell.length_b   1.000
_cell.length_c   1.000
_cell.angle_alpha   90.00
_cell.angle_beta   90.00
_cell.angle_gamma   90.00
#
_symmetry.space_group_name_H-M   'P 1'
#
loop_
_entity.id
_entity.type
_entity.pdbx_description
1 polymer ?
#
loop_
_entity_poly.entity_id
_entity_poly.type
_entity_poly.pdbx_seq_one_letter_code
_entity_poly.pdbx_strand_id
1 'polypeptide(L)'
;MNRKAVVTLTLAIALSAAFPGARAELSAEQIARLGADLTPFGGERAGNADGSIPAWEGGITEPPAGYEPGMHHPDPYPDDRVLFTIDASNMQLYQDRLTAG
;
A
#
# COMPACT_ATOMS: atom_id res chain seq x y z
N MET A 1 -27.92 45.93 -19.76
CA MET A 1 -27.14 44.74 -19.33
C MET A 1 -26.50 45.04 -17.98
N ASN A 2 -26.78 44.24 -16.95
CA ASN A 2 -26.40 44.57 -15.57
C ASN A 2 -24.92 44.23 -15.32
N ARG A 3 -24.04 45.24 -15.28
CA ARG A 3 -22.57 45.09 -15.16
C ARG A 3 -22.15 44.16 -14.01
N LYS A 4 -22.89 44.18 -12.90
CA LYS A 4 -22.66 43.29 -11.75
C LYS A 4 -22.88 41.82 -12.11
N ALA A 5 -23.93 41.52 -12.87
CA ALA A 5 -24.22 40.16 -13.32
C ALA A 5 -23.16 39.62 -14.28
N VAL A 6 -22.60 40.48 -15.13
CA VAL A 6 -21.49 40.11 -16.04
C VAL A 6 -20.23 39.77 -15.24
N VAL A 7 -19.85 40.60 -14.26
CA VAL A 7 -18.65 40.35 -13.42
C VAL A 7 -18.78 39.09 -12.57
N THR A 8 -19.95 38.85 -11.96
CA THR A 8 -20.18 37.64 -11.15
C THR A 8 -20.12 36.37 -12.00
N LEU A 9 -20.66 36.39 -13.23
CA LEU A 9 -20.63 35.24 -14.13
C LEU A 9 -19.20 34.92 -14.60
N THR A 10 -18.40 35.93 -14.96
CA THR A 10 -17.01 35.73 -15.37
C THR A 10 -16.16 35.17 -14.23
N LEU A 11 -16.37 35.63 -13.00
CA LEU A 11 -15.64 35.12 -11.83
C LEU A 11 -16.02 33.66 -11.52
N ALA A 12 -17.29 33.28 -11.65
CA ALA A 12 -17.74 31.90 -11.43
C ALA A 12 -17.14 30.92 -12.46
N ILE A 13 -17.01 31.34 -13.73
CA ILE A 13 -16.40 30.53 -14.79
C ILE A 13 -14.88 30.40 -14.56
N ALA A 14 -14.20 31.49 -14.18
CA ALA A 14 -12.76 31.47 -13.88
C ALA A 14 -12.45 30.56 -12.67
N LEU A 15 -13.29 30.59 -11.65
CA LEU A 15 -13.10 29.77 -10.45
C LEU A 15 -13.31 28.27 -10.75
N SER A 16 -14.32 27.92 -11.55
CA SER A 16 -14.58 26.52 -11.93
C SER A 16 -13.52 25.92 -12.87
N ALA A 17 -12.85 26.73 -13.69
CA ALA A 17 -11.71 26.30 -14.49
C ALA A 17 -10.41 26.12 -13.69
N ALA A 18 -10.27 26.81 -12.54
CA ALA A 18 -9.08 26.75 -11.69
C ALA A 18 -9.03 25.52 -10.76
N PHE A 19 -10.14 24.79 -10.63
CA PHE A 19 -10.24 23.56 -9.86
C PHE A 19 -10.54 22.38 -10.79
N PRO A 20 -9.55 21.82 -11.51
CA PRO A 20 -9.74 20.50 -12.10
C PRO A 20 -10.12 19.56 -10.95
N GLY A 21 -11.32 18.95 -11.05
CA GLY A 21 -11.81 18.04 -10.02
C GLY A 21 -10.74 17.02 -9.66
N ALA A 22 -10.55 16.77 -8.36
CA ALA A 22 -9.56 15.81 -7.89
C ALA A 22 -9.76 14.47 -8.62
N ARG A 23 -8.79 14.08 -9.43
CA ARG A 23 -8.75 12.77 -10.07
C ARG A 23 -8.33 11.77 -9.00
N ALA A 24 -9.31 11.17 -8.35
CA ALA A 24 -9.10 10.09 -7.38
C ALA A 24 -8.86 8.73 -8.06
N GLU A 25 -9.10 8.64 -9.37
CA GLU A 25 -8.89 7.42 -10.16
C GLU A 25 -7.41 7.28 -10.56
N LEU A 26 -6.88 6.07 -10.43
CA LEU A 26 -5.55 5.70 -10.92
C LEU A 26 -5.54 5.64 -12.45
N SER A 27 -4.42 6.01 -13.07
CA SER A 27 -4.25 5.85 -14.52
C SER A 27 -4.24 4.37 -14.91
N ALA A 28 -4.56 4.08 -16.18
CA ALA A 28 -4.50 2.72 -16.71
C ALA A 28 -3.10 2.10 -16.54
N GLU A 29 -2.05 2.90 -16.70
CA GLU A 29 -0.65 2.48 -16.51
C GLU A 29 -0.36 2.15 -15.03
N GLN A 30 -0.92 2.91 -14.09
CA GLN A 30 -0.76 2.62 -12.65
C GLN A 30 -1.48 1.32 -12.27
N ILE A 31 -2.67 1.08 -12.82
CA ILE A 31 -3.42 -0.15 -12.59
C ILE A 31 -2.69 -1.36 -13.20
N ALA A 32 -2.09 -1.20 -14.38
CA ALA A 32 -1.36 -2.27 -15.07
C ALA A 32 -0.15 -2.80 -14.26
N ARG A 33 0.34 -2.05 -13.27
CA ARG A 33 1.40 -2.50 -12.34
C ARG A 33 0.92 -3.58 -11.36
N LEU A 34 -0.37 -3.59 -11.00
CA LEU A 34 -0.94 -4.60 -10.12
C LEU A 34 -0.87 -5.98 -10.77
N GLY A 35 -0.29 -6.95 -10.07
CA GLY A 35 -0.08 -8.29 -10.62
C GLY A 35 1.21 -8.43 -11.45
N ALA A 36 1.79 -7.32 -11.91
CA ALA A 36 3.10 -7.28 -12.58
C ALA A 36 4.20 -7.05 -11.54
N ASP A 37 4.75 -5.85 -11.45
CA ASP A 37 5.77 -5.47 -10.46
C ASP A 37 5.19 -5.25 -9.04
N LEU A 38 3.87 -5.05 -8.94
CA LEU A 38 3.17 -4.99 -7.66
C LEU A 38 2.40 -6.30 -7.36
N THR A 39 2.18 -6.57 -6.08
CA THR A 39 1.21 -7.55 -5.62
C THR A 39 -0.21 -7.08 -5.96
N PRO A 40 -1.23 -7.96 -5.93
CA PRO A 40 -2.63 -7.55 -6.12
C PRO A 40 -3.10 -6.49 -5.10
N PHE A 41 -2.38 -6.34 -3.98
CA PHE A 41 -2.65 -5.37 -2.93
C PHE A 41 -1.82 -4.08 -3.05
N GLY A 42 -1.00 -3.94 -4.10
CA GLY A 42 -0.20 -2.74 -4.37
C GLY A 42 1.16 -2.68 -3.68
N GLY A 43 1.61 -3.75 -3.03
CA GLY A 43 2.96 -3.84 -2.48
C GLY A 43 4.00 -4.23 -3.52
N GLU A 44 5.27 -3.88 -3.31
CA GLU A 44 6.39 -4.33 -4.17
C GLU A 44 6.50 -5.87 -4.19
N ARG A 45 6.64 -6.47 -5.37
CA ARG A 45 6.69 -7.94 -5.52
C ARG A 45 8.08 -8.54 -5.31
N ALA A 46 9.15 -7.82 -5.63
CA ALA A 46 10.49 -8.40 -5.80
C ALA A 46 11.20 -8.85 -4.51
N GLY A 47 10.67 -8.50 -3.33
CA GLY A 47 11.41 -8.62 -2.07
C GLY A 47 12.37 -7.45 -1.87
N ASN A 48 13.23 -7.51 -0.85
CA ASN A 48 14.16 -6.43 -0.55
C ASN A 48 15.62 -6.76 -0.92
N ALA A 49 16.44 -5.72 -1.06
CA ALA A 49 17.82 -5.84 -1.55
C ALA A 49 18.76 -6.61 -0.59
N ASP A 50 18.47 -6.62 0.71
CA ASP A 50 19.29 -7.34 1.70
C ASP A 50 18.92 -8.84 1.83
N GLY A 51 17.88 -9.29 1.13
CA GLY A 51 17.45 -10.69 1.06
C GLY A 51 16.71 -11.19 2.31
N SER A 52 16.42 -10.33 3.29
CA SER A 52 15.63 -10.72 4.47
C SER A 52 14.12 -10.83 4.19
N ILE A 53 13.62 -10.20 3.12
CA ILE A 53 12.24 -10.29 2.66
C ILE A 53 12.25 -10.95 1.27
N PRO A 54 11.70 -12.17 1.12
CA PRO A 54 11.66 -12.85 -0.17
C PRO A 54 10.65 -12.19 -1.13
N ALA A 55 10.76 -12.52 -2.41
CA ALA A 55 9.77 -12.13 -3.41
C ALA A 55 8.39 -12.72 -3.09
N TRP A 56 7.33 -12.01 -3.45
CA TRP A 56 5.96 -12.49 -3.26
C TRP A 56 5.57 -13.48 -4.35
N GLU A 57 5.30 -14.73 -3.96
CA GLU A 57 4.98 -15.83 -4.87
C GLU A 57 3.50 -16.25 -4.88
N GLY A 58 2.63 -15.56 -4.14
CA GLY A 58 1.19 -15.88 -4.08
C GLY A 58 0.62 -15.97 -2.66
N GLY A 59 1.48 -16.10 -1.65
CA GLY A 59 1.05 -16.33 -0.27
C GLY A 59 0.56 -17.76 -0.04
N ILE A 60 -0.39 -17.94 0.89
CA ILE A 60 -0.92 -19.25 1.27
C ILE A 60 -2.03 -19.63 0.27
N THR A 61 -1.74 -20.54 -0.65
CA THR A 61 -2.70 -20.99 -1.68
C THR A 61 -3.43 -22.28 -1.30
N GLU A 62 -2.92 -23.02 -0.33
CA GLU A 62 -3.48 -24.26 0.19
C GLU A 62 -3.55 -24.20 1.72
N PRO A 63 -4.56 -24.84 2.35
CA PRO A 63 -4.63 -24.89 3.80
C PRO A 63 -3.39 -25.58 4.40
N PRO A 64 -2.82 -25.05 5.50
CA PRO A 64 -1.72 -25.72 6.19
C PRO A 64 -2.11 -27.12 6.64
N ALA A 65 -1.12 -28.00 6.76
CA ALA A 65 -1.34 -29.38 7.20
C ALA A 65 -2.09 -29.42 8.54
N GLY A 66 -3.18 -30.20 8.60
CA GLY A 66 -3.99 -30.35 9.79
C GLY A 66 -5.01 -29.23 10.06
N TYR A 67 -5.18 -28.27 9.15
CA TYR A 67 -6.30 -27.32 9.22
C TYR A 67 -7.62 -27.97 8.80
N GLU A 68 -8.66 -27.79 9.60
CA GLU A 68 -10.05 -28.06 9.23
C GLU A 68 -10.91 -26.80 9.40
N PRO A 69 -11.93 -26.59 8.54
CA PRO A 69 -12.84 -25.46 8.67
C PRO A 69 -13.49 -25.42 10.06
N GLY A 70 -13.44 -24.25 10.71
CA GLY A 70 -13.95 -24.04 12.07
C GLY A 70 -12.89 -24.18 13.17
N MET A 71 -11.67 -24.63 12.83
CA MET A 71 -10.53 -24.59 13.76
C MET A 71 -9.91 -23.20 13.87
N HIS A 72 -9.12 -23.01 14.94
CA HIS A 72 -8.14 -21.93 14.97
C HIS A 72 -7.11 -22.14 13.86
N HIS A 73 -6.77 -21.08 13.13
CA HIS A 73 -5.79 -21.16 12.05
C HIS A 73 -4.43 -21.55 12.65
N PRO A 74 -3.81 -22.64 12.18
CA PRO A 74 -2.45 -22.99 12.59
C PRO A 74 -1.47 -21.96 12.03
N ASP A 75 -0.29 -21.88 12.65
CA ASP A 75 0.83 -21.14 12.08
C ASP A 75 1.30 -21.84 10.79
N PRO A 76 1.24 -21.17 9.62
CA PRO A 76 1.71 -21.73 8.35
C PRO A 76 3.24 -21.85 8.26
N TYR A 77 4.00 -21.17 9.14
CA TYR A 77 5.47 -21.13 9.11
C TYR A 77 6.09 -21.46 10.48
N PRO A 78 5.79 -22.63 11.08
CA PRO A 78 6.19 -22.95 12.46
C PRO A 78 7.71 -23.06 12.66
N ASP A 79 8.47 -23.26 11.58
CA ASP A 79 9.93 -23.39 11.60
C ASP A 79 10.67 -22.06 11.34
N ASP A 80 9.94 -20.98 11.03
CA ASP A 80 10.54 -19.68 10.77
C ASP A 80 11.18 -19.11 12.05
N ARG A 81 12.40 -18.61 11.88
CA ARG A 81 13.17 -18.04 12.99
C ARG A 81 12.91 -16.56 13.11
N VAL A 82 12.71 -16.10 14.34
CA VAL A 82 12.69 -14.67 14.66
C VAL A 82 14.05 -14.07 14.30
N LEU A 83 14.05 -13.12 13.35
CA LEU A 83 15.26 -12.43 12.93
C LEU A 83 15.67 -11.31 13.92
N PHE A 84 14.69 -10.58 14.45
CA PHE A 84 14.91 -9.46 15.37
C PHE A 84 13.79 -9.39 16.41
N THR A 85 14.14 -8.96 17.62
CA THR A 85 13.17 -8.52 18.64
C THR A 85 13.54 -7.10 19.04
N ILE A 86 12.70 -6.14 18.65
CA ILE A 86 12.93 -4.72 18.88
C ILE A 86 11.96 -4.24 19.97
N ASP A 87 12.51 -3.64 21.02
CA ASP A 87 11.77 -3.07 22.14
C ASP A 87 12.33 -1.70 22.52
N ALA A 88 11.73 -1.05 23.52
CA ALA A 88 12.14 0.29 23.96
C ALA A 88 13.59 0.35 24.48
N SER A 89 14.16 -0.76 24.95
CA SER A 89 15.52 -0.83 25.46
C SER A 89 16.58 -0.88 24.35
N ASN A 90 16.22 -1.35 23.15
CA ASN A 90 17.16 -1.59 22.05
C ASN A 90 16.81 -0.88 20.73
N MET A 91 15.67 -0.17 20.65
CA MET A 91 15.20 0.49 19.41
C MET A 91 16.23 1.42 18.77
N GLN A 92 17.11 2.04 19.57
CA GLN A 92 18.18 2.91 19.07
C GLN A 92 19.23 2.17 18.23
N LEU A 93 19.40 0.86 18.43
CA LEU A 93 20.30 0.03 17.62
C LEU A 93 19.70 -0.36 16.27
N TYR A 94 18.37 -0.22 16.12
CA TYR A 94 17.62 -0.65 14.94
C TYR A 94 16.90 0.53 14.27
N GLN A 95 17.40 1.76 14.41
CA GLN A 95 16.77 2.96 13.84
C GLN A 95 16.49 2.82 12.34
N ASP A 96 17.41 2.19 11.59
CA ASP A 96 17.27 1.94 10.15
C ASP A 96 16.16 0.93 9.79
N ARG A 97 15.59 0.24 10.78
CA ARG A 97 14.47 -0.70 10.64
C ARG A 97 13.15 -0.13 11.17
N LEU A 98 13.14 1.11 11.64
CA LEU A 98 11.96 1.80 12.17
C LEU A 98 11.52 2.90 11.19
N THR A 99 10.22 3.13 11.10
CA THR A 99 9.68 4.27 10.35
C THR A 99 9.92 5.56 11.15
N ALA A 100 9.89 6.71 10.46
CA ALA A 100 10.22 8.00 11.06
C ALA A 100 9.29 8.43 12.22
N GLY A 101 8.08 7.85 12.32
CA GLY A 101 7.05 8.25 13.27
C GLY A 101 6.24 9.44 12.80
#